data_AF-A0A932LYF8-F1
#
_entry.id   AF-A0A932LYF8-F1
#
_cell.length_a   1.000
_cell.length_b   1.000
_cell.length_c   1.000
_cell.angle_alpha   90.00
_cell.angle_beta   90.00
_cell.angle_gamma   90.00
#
_symmetry.space_group_name_H-M   'P 1'
#
loop_
_entity.id
_entity.type
_entity.pdbx_description
1 polymer ?
#
loop_
_entity_poly.entity_id
_entity_poly.type
_entity_poly.pdbx_seq_one_letter_code
_entity_poly.pdbx_strand_id
1 'polypeptide(L)'
;MGAAREKVALLRRICNRPGIAHLPLDALKLYLLLLADAGGIGTEQAIEVQTVQRALGRKIGAAGILDLGKALEGDRLAAIRAGPGGRPARRGARQPLRLYYRILRPDA
;
A
#
# COMPACT_ATOMS: atom_id res chain seq x y z
N MET A 1 9.87 -14.02 15.67
CA MET A 1 8.60 -13.32 15.96
C MET A 1 7.65 -13.58 14.81
N GLY A 2 6.37 -13.90 15.04
CA GLY A 2 5.41 -14.13 13.95
C GLY A 2 5.00 -12.83 13.26
N ALA A 3 4.78 -12.86 11.93
CA ALA A 3 4.45 -11.70 11.11
C ALA A 3 3.26 -10.88 11.64
N ALA A 4 2.25 -11.54 12.20
CA ALA A 4 1.10 -10.87 12.82
C ALA A 4 1.49 -9.98 14.03
N ARG A 5 2.41 -10.42 14.89
CA ARG A 5 2.86 -9.62 16.04
C ARG A 5 3.66 -8.40 15.58
N GLU A 6 4.46 -8.53 14.53
CA GLU A 6 5.24 -7.43 13.96
C GLU A 6 4.33 -6.35 13.38
N LYS A 7 3.29 -6.74 12.63
CA LYS A 7 2.27 -5.82 12.10
C LYS A 7 1.50 -5.08 13.20
N VAL A 8 1.09 -5.79 14.26
CA VAL A 8 0.39 -5.17 15.41
C VAL A 8 1.29 -4.19 16.15
N ALA A 9 2.57 -4.52 16.35
CA ALA A 9 3.53 -3.61 16.96
C ALA A 9 3.73 -2.35 16.12
N LEU A 10 3.80 -2.49 14.79
CA LEU A 10 3.89 -1.37 13.86
C LEU A 10 2.65 -0.47 13.93
N LEU A 11 1.44 -1.06 13.91
CA LEU A 11 0.18 -0.30 14.07
C LEU A 11 0.15 0.50 15.37
N ARG A 12 0.50 -0.12 16.50
CA ARG A 12 0.52 0.57 17.79
C ARG A 12 1.48 1.76 17.79
N ARG A 13 2.66 1.62 17.17
CA ARG A 13 3.61 2.73 17.04
C ARG A 13 3.05 3.88 16.22
N ILE A 14 2.44 3.56 15.08
CA ILE A 14 1.91 4.57 14.16
C ILE A 14 0.70 5.29 14.77
N CYS A 15 -0.19 4.57 15.46
CA CYS A 15 -1.31 5.19 16.17
C CYS A 15 -0.86 6.14 17.30
N ASN A 16 0.33 5.92 17.86
CA ASN A 16 0.91 6.79 18.89
C ASN A 16 1.74 7.95 18.30
N ARG A 17 1.86 8.08 16.97
CA ARG A 17 2.57 9.19 16.33
C ARG A 17 1.61 10.36 16.05
N PRO A 18 1.98 11.60 16.40
CA PRO A 18 1.13 12.77 16.17
C PRO A 18 0.84 13.05 14.68
N GLY A 19 1.71 12.62 13.77
CA GLY A 19 1.55 12.85 12.31
C GLY A 19 0.40 12.07 11.66
N ILE A 20 -0.05 10.95 12.25
CA ILE A 20 -1.07 10.10 11.61
C ILE A 20 -2.44 10.78 11.52
N ALA A 21 -2.72 11.74 12.41
CA ALA A 21 -4.01 12.41 12.48
C ALA A 21 -4.31 13.28 11.25
N HIS A 22 -3.28 13.67 10.50
CA HIS A 22 -3.42 14.46 9.28
C HIS A 22 -3.65 13.61 8.02
N LEU A 23 -3.50 12.28 8.11
CA LEU A 23 -3.67 11.42 6.95
C LEU A 23 -5.14 11.39 6.50
N PRO A 24 -5.42 11.56 5.20
CA PRO A 24 -6.76 11.36 4.66
C PRO A 24 -7.25 9.94 4.98
N LEU A 25 -8.56 9.81 5.26
CA LEU A 25 -9.18 8.51 5.58
C LEU A 25 -8.87 7.43 4.52
N ASP A 26 -8.85 7.80 3.24
CA ASP A 26 -8.54 6.86 2.16
C ASP A 26 -7.08 6.41 2.15
N ALA A 27 -6.15 7.27 2.57
CA ALA A 27 -4.75 6.90 2.72
C ALA A 27 -4.60 5.93 3.90
N LEU A 28 -5.29 6.19 5.02
CA LEU A 28 -5.30 5.27 6.16
C LEU A 28 -5.89 3.90 5.79
N LYS A 29 -7.03 3.87 5.07
CA LYS A 29 -7.61 2.62 4.56
C LYS A 29 -6.65 1.86 3.64
N LEU A 30 -5.98 2.59 2.74
CA LEU A 30 -4.96 2.01 1.86
C LEU A 30 -3.83 1.40 2.68
N TYR A 31 -3.30 2.13 3.67
CA TYR A 31 -2.24 1.62 4.54
C TYR A 31 -2.66 0.35 5.28
N LEU A 32 -3.86 0.32 5.88
CA LEU A 32 -4.38 -0.84 6.58
C LEU A 32 -4.52 -2.06 5.65
N LEU A 33 -4.99 -1.85 4.42
CA LEU A 33 -5.05 -2.89 3.40
C LEU A 33 -3.65 -3.45 3.09
N LEU A 34 -2.69 -2.58 2.79
CA LEU A 34 -1.33 -2.99 2.45
C LEU A 34 -0.67 -3.73 3.61
N LEU A 35 -0.89 -3.27 4.84
CA LEU A 35 -0.34 -3.94 6.02
C LEU A 35 -1.00 -5.31 6.26
N ALA A 36 -2.31 -5.42 6.05
CA ALA A 36 -3.01 -6.70 6.16
C ALA A 36 -2.51 -7.71 5.11
N ASP A 37 -2.36 -7.26 3.86
CA ASP A 37 -1.87 -8.05 2.72
C ASP A 37 -0.39 -8.45 2.88
N ALA A 38 0.44 -7.59 3.46
CA ALA A 38 1.88 -7.75 3.46
C ALA A 38 2.37 -9.10 4.07
N GLY A 39 3.04 -9.94 3.30
CA GLY A 39 3.74 -11.13 3.81
C GLY A 39 4.91 -10.78 4.75
N GLY A 40 5.52 -9.60 4.58
CA GLY A 40 6.59 -9.10 5.45
C GLY A 40 6.78 -7.59 5.36
N ILE A 41 7.32 -6.99 6.42
CA ILE A 41 7.65 -5.56 6.48
C ILE A 41 8.97 -5.32 5.74
N GLY A 42 9.05 -4.27 4.92
CA GLY A 42 10.24 -3.95 4.12
C GLY A 42 10.38 -4.76 2.83
N THR A 43 9.56 -5.78 2.62
CA THR A 43 9.54 -6.56 1.37
C THR A 43 8.63 -5.90 0.34
N GLU A 44 9.12 -5.78 -0.90
CA GLU A 44 8.28 -5.32 -2.00
C GLU A 44 7.27 -6.40 -2.42
N GLN A 45 6.03 -5.99 -2.58
CA GLN A 45 4.90 -6.86 -2.87
C GLN A 45 4.00 -6.22 -3.93
N ALA A 46 3.16 -7.02 -4.57
CA ALA A 46 2.27 -6.54 -5.62
C ALA A 46 0.81 -6.64 -5.17
N ILE A 47 0.06 -5.58 -5.43
CA ILE A 47 -1.38 -5.53 -5.22
C ILE A 47 -2.08 -5.09 -6.50
N GLU A 48 -3.26 -5.66 -6.74
CA GLU A 48 -4.07 -5.29 -7.89
C GLU A 48 -4.88 -4.02 -7.60
N VAL A 49 -5.01 -3.17 -8.61
CA VAL A 49 -5.82 -1.94 -8.53
C VAL A 49 -7.26 -2.26 -8.08
N GLN A 50 -7.82 -3.38 -8.54
CA GLN A 50 -9.17 -3.82 -8.19
C GLN A 50 -9.30 -4.15 -6.69
N THR A 51 -8.27 -4.76 -6.08
CA THR A 51 -8.24 -5.04 -4.64
C THR A 51 -8.28 -3.73 -3.84
N VAL A 52 -7.51 -2.73 -4.27
CA VAL A 52 -7.52 -1.40 -3.65
C VAL A 52 -8.89 -0.74 -3.78
N GLN A 53 -9.49 -0.79 -4.98
CA GLN A 53 -10.82 -0.21 -5.21
C GLN A 53 -11.90 -0.82 -4.31
N ARG A 54 -11.88 -2.15 -4.13
CA ARG A 54 -12.82 -2.85 -3.24
C ARG A 54 -12.64 -2.40 -1.79
N ALA A 55 -11.39 -2.30 -1.33
CA ALA A 55 -11.09 -1.88 0.04
C ALA A 55 -11.47 -0.42 0.31
N LEU A 56 -11.30 0.46 -0.68
CA LEU A 56 -11.69 1.87 -0.57
C LEU A 56 -13.20 2.08 -0.76
N GLY A 57 -13.91 1.11 -1.35
CA GLY A 57 -15.35 1.21 -1.66
C GLY A 57 -15.67 2.18 -2.79
N ARG A 58 -14.69 2.54 -3.64
CA ARG A 58 -14.87 3.48 -4.75
C ARG A 58 -14.00 3.14 -5.95
N LYS A 59 -14.42 3.60 -7.13
CA LYS A 59 -13.59 3.55 -8.34
C LYS A 59 -12.52 4.64 -8.26
N ILE A 60 -11.26 4.23 -8.25
CA ILE A 60 -10.10 5.13 -8.32
C ILE A 60 -9.10 4.54 -9.30
N GLY A 61 -8.52 5.38 -10.16
CA GLY A 61 -7.48 4.97 -11.09
C GLY A 61 -6.14 4.76 -10.39
N ALA A 62 -5.19 4.14 -11.08
CA ALA A 62 -3.85 3.93 -10.54
C ALA A 62 -3.16 5.25 -10.14
N ALA A 63 -3.35 6.33 -10.91
CA ALA A 63 -2.83 7.65 -10.57
C ALA A 63 -3.32 8.14 -9.20
N GLY A 64 -4.63 8.04 -8.93
CA GLY A 64 -5.19 8.43 -7.63
C GLY A 64 -4.71 7.53 -6.49
N ILE A 65 -4.43 6.24 -6.75
CA ILE A 65 -3.82 5.36 -5.74
C ILE A 65 -2.37 5.77 -5.45
N LEU A 66 -1.61 6.17 -6.48
CA LEU A 66 -0.25 6.69 -6.29
C LEU A 66 -0.25 8.01 -5.50
N ASP A 67 -1.24 8.87 -5.71
CA ASP A 67 -1.37 10.11 -4.92
C ASP A 67 -1.68 9.83 -3.45
N LEU A 68 -2.54 8.84 -3.16
CA LEU A 68 -2.69 8.33 -1.78
C LEU A 68 -1.38 7.72 -1.24
N GLY A 69 -0.63 7.04 -2.10
CA GLY A 69 0.69 6.49 -1.79
C GLY A 69 1.70 7.55 -1.38
N LYS A 70 1.73 8.71 -2.05
CA LYS A 70 2.61 9.84 -1.69
C LYS A 70 2.33 10.36 -0.28
N ALA A 71 1.07 10.41 0.14
CA ALA A 71 0.72 10.79 1.51
C ALA A 71 1.31 9.80 2.52
N LEU A 72 1.20 8.49 2.23
CA LEU A 72 1.80 7.45 3.07
C LEU A 72 3.33 7.48 3.07
N GLU A 73 3.95 7.84 1.96
CA GLU A 73 5.39 7.96 1.83
C GLU A 73 5.93 9.16 2.61
N GLY A 74 5.21 10.29 2.58
CA GLY A 74 5.51 11.48 3.38
C GLY A 74 5.56 11.18 4.89
N ASP A 75 4.66 10.33 5.37
CA ASP A 75 4.62 9.87 6.77
C ASP A 75 5.51 8.64 7.05
N ARG A 76 6.32 8.21 6.07
CA ARG A 76 7.20 7.02 6.16
C ARG A 76 6.47 5.73 6.55
N LEU A 77 5.24 5.55 6.05
CA LEU A 77 4.40 4.38 6.33
C LEU A 77 4.50 3.31 5.24
N ALA A 78 4.37 3.73 3.99
CA ALA A 78 4.44 2.84 2.84
C ALA A 78 4.92 3.60 1.60
N ALA A 79 5.69 2.93 0.76
CA ALA A 79 6.03 3.40 -0.58
C ALA A 79 5.20 2.62 -1.61
N ILE A 80 4.66 3.29 -2.62
CA ILE A 80 3.85 2.68 -3.68
C ILE A 80 4.35 3.17 -5.05
N ARG A 81 4.56 2.25 -5.98
CA ARG A 81 4.93 2.55 -7.36
C ARG A 81 4.09 1.75 -8.34
N ALA A 82 3.82 2.32 -9.50
CA ALA A 82 3.27 1.58 -10.62
C ALA A 82 4.39 0.80 -11.31
N GLY A 83 4.08 -0.43 -11.74
CA GLY A 83 4.98 -1.21 -12.58
C GLY A 83 4.20 -1.99 -13.63
N PRO A 84 4.87 -2.46 -14.69
CA PRO A 84 4.25 -3.39 -15.62
C PRO A 84 3.80 -4.64 -14.85
N GLY A 85 2.51 -4.95 -14.90
CA GLY A 85 2.07 -6.29 -14.51
C GLY A 85 2.69 -7.30 -15.46
N GLY A 86 3.04 -8.49 -14.95
CA GLY A 86 3.82 -9.50 -15.66
C GLY A 86 3.39 -9.78 -17.11
N ARG A 87 4.28 -10.47 -17.84
CA ARG A 87 4.24 -10.69 -19.30
C ARG A 87 2.81 -10.86 -19.84
N PRO A 88 2.40 -10.10 -20.87
CA PRO A 88 1.05 -10.20 -21.42
C PRO A 88 0.80 -11.63 -21.90
N ALA A 89 -0.26 -12.26 -21.41
CA ALA A 89 -0.63 -13.64 -21.78
C ALA A 89 -1.01 -13.78 -23.27
N ARG A 90 -1.26 -12.67 -23.99
CA ARG A 90 -1.55 -12.63 -25.43
C ARG A 90 -0.95 -11.39 -26.09
N ARG A 91 -0.39 -11.56 -27.29
CA ARG A 91 0.02 -10.44 -28.18
C ARG A 91 -1.19 -9.52 -28.37
N GLY A 92 -1.06 -8.24 -27.96
CA GLY A 92 -2.10 -7.22 -28.10
C GLY A 92 -2.90 -6.90 -26.82
N ALA A 93 -2.76 -7.68 -25.74
CA ALA A 93 -3.41 -7.35 -24.47
C ALA A 93 -2.66 -6.22 -23.74
N ARG A 94 -3.37 -5.14 -23.40
CA ARG A 94 -2.85 -4.07 -22.53
C ARG A 94 -2.44 -4.72 -21.21
N GLN A 95 -1.16 -4.62 -20.84
CA GLN A 95 -0.68 -5.21 -19.58
C GLN A 95 -1.51 -4.65 -18.42
N PRO A 96 -2.06 -5.51 -17.55
CA PRO A 96 -2.76 -5.02 -16.37
C PRO A 96 -1.75 -4.26 -15.52
N LEU A 97 -2.04 -2.99 -15.25
CA LEU A 97 -1.16 -2.16 -14.44
C LEU A 97 -1.16 -2.69 -13.01
N ARG A 98 0.01 -3.10 -12.50
CA ARG A 98 0.17 -3.57 -11.12
C ARG A 98 0.75 -2.47 -10.25
N LEU A 99 0.29 -2.43 -9.01
CA LEU A 99 0.86 -1.57 -7.99
C LEU A 99 1.83 -2.42 -7.17
N TYR A 100 3.04 -1.91 -7.04
CA TYR A 100 4.05 -2.47 -6.17
C TYR A 100 4.12 -1.60 -4.93
N TYR A 101 4.18 -2.22 -3.77
CA TYR A 101 4.21 -1.52 -2.50
C TYR A 101 5.23 -2.12 -1.55
N ARG A 102 5.68 -1.30 -0.60
CA ARG A 102 6.54 -1.73 0.50
C ARG A 102 6.10 -1.03 1.77
N ILE A 103 5.84 -1.78 2.83
CA ILE A 103 5.63 -1.22 4.16
C ILE A 103 6.98 -0.73 4.68
N LEU A 104 7.06 0.56 4.97
CA LEU A 104 8.27 1.19 5.46
C LEU A 104 8.41 0.96 6.96
N ARG A 105 9.67 0.89 7.41
CA ARG A 105 9.97 0.88 8.84
C ARG A 105 10.14 2.35 9.26
N PRO A 106 9.30 2.86 10.16
CA PRO A 106 9.30 4.27 10.55
C PRO A 106 10.61 4.74 11.24
N ASP A 107 11.54 3.83 11.50
CA ASP A 107 12.78 4.00 12.27
C ASP A 107 14.04 3.56 11.48
N ALA A 108 13.93 3.31 10.17
CA ALA A 108 15.05 2.96 9.29
C ALA A 108 15.54 4.14 8.46
#